data_AF-A0A964RIJ1-F1
#
_entry.id   AF-A0A964RIJ1-F1
#
_cell.length_a   1.000
_cell.length_b   1.000
_cell.length_c   1.000
_cell.angle_alpha   90.00
_cell.angle_beta   90.00
_cell.angle_gamma   90.00
#
_symmetry.space_group_name_H-M   'P 1'
#
loop_
_entity.id
_entity.type
_entity.pdbx_description
1 polymer ?
#
loop_
_entity_poly.entity_id
_entity_poly.type
_entity_poly.pdbx_seq_one_letter_code
_entity_poly.pdbx_strand_id
1 'polypeptide(L)' 'MDFENAKIEQVVEKINLLYRTSQERELTEEEKELQGKLRKRYIDNVKKNFRAQLEGVEPKNRKKG' A
#
# COMPACT_ATOMS: atom_id res chain seq x y z
N MET A 1 5.21 -17.24 -2.09
CA MET A 1 4.89 -16.37 -0.94
C MET A 1 3.46 -15.94 -1.10
N ASP A 2 2.61 -16.18 -0.10
CA ASP A 2 1.22 -15.72 -0.16
C ASP A 2 1.18 -14.21 0.11
N PHE A 3 1.18 -13.43 -0.96
CA PHE A 3 1.26 -11.98 -0.89
C PHE A 3 -0.03 -11.35 -0.33
N GLU A 4 -1.14 -12.08 -0.28
CA GLU A 4 -2.42 -11.60 0.26
C GLU A 4 -2.44 -11.64 1.79
N ASN A 5 -1.69 -12.57 2.38
CA ASN A 5 -1.65 -12.80 3.83
C ASN A 5 -0.37 -12.30 4.51
N ALA A 6 0.65 -11.85 3.76
CA ALA A 6 1.88 -11.31 4.34
C ALA A 6 1.63 -10.06 5.19
N LYS A 7 2.48 -9.79 6.20
CA LYS A 7 2.37 -8.55 6.98
C LYS A 7 2.68 -7.33 6.10
N ILE A 8 2.07 -6.17 6.40
CA ILE A 8 2.24 -4.95 5.59
C ILE A 8 3.70 -4.48 5.59
N GLU A 9 4.42 -4.67 6.70
CA GLU A 9 5.85 -4.35 6.80
C GLU A 9 6.68 -5.15 5.78
N GLN A 10 6.39 -6.44 5.64
CA GLN A 10 7.05 -7.32 4.66
C GLN A 10 6.72 -6.91 3.22
N VAL A 11 5.50 -6.44 2.97
CA VAL A 11 5.10 -5.88 1.66
C VAL A 11 5.94 -4.64 1.34
N VAL A 12 6.09 -3.72 2.29
CA VAL A 12 6.88 -2.49 2.12
C VAL A 12 8.35 -2.82 1.90
N GLU A 13 8.93 -3.72 2.68
CA GLU A 13 10.31 -4.19 2.50
C GLU A 13 10.54 -4.75 1.10
N LYS A 14 9.61 -5.57 0.60
CA LYS A 14 9.73 -6.17 -0.73
C LYS A 14 9.55 -5.14 -1.85
N ILE A 15 8.66 -4.16 -1.68
CA ILE A 15 8.53 -3.02 -2.62
C ILE A 15 9.86 -2.25 -2.68
N ASN A 16 10.47 -1.96 -1.53
CA ASN A 16 11.73 -1.22 -1.44
C ASN A 16 12.91 -2.01 -2.02
N LEU A 17 12.92 -3.33 -1.86
CA LEU A 17 13.90 -4.20 -2.50
C LEU A 17 13.78 -4.13 -4.03
N LEU A 18 12.58 -4.36 -4.57
CA LEU A 18 12.35 -4.30 -6.03
C LEU A 18 12.63 -2.91 -6.60
N TYR A 19 12.33 -1.85 -5.83
CA TYR A 19 12.71 -0.50 -6.21
C TYR A 19 14.23 -0.34 -6.32
N ARG A 20 15.01 -0.77 -5.32
CA ARG A 20 16.48 -0.73 -5.39
C ARG A 20 17.02 -1.54 -6.58
N THR A 21 16.50 -2.75 -6.78
CA THR A 21 16.87 -3.56 -7.95
C THR A 21 16.58 -2.82 -9.25
N SER A 22 15.44 -2.12 -9.37
CA SER A 22 15.10 -1.33 -10.56
C SER A 22 16.05 -0.16 -10.85
N GLN A 23 16.78 0.33 -9.83
CA GLN A 23 17.79 1.38 -10.00
C GLN A 23 19.13 0.80 -10.48
N GLU A 24 19.40 -0.48 -10.19
CA GLU A 24 20.65 -1.16 -10.57
C GLU A 24 20.53 -1.86 -11.93
N ARG A 25 19.37 -2.46 -12.22
CA ARG A 25 19.05 -3.14 -13.48
C ARG A 25 17.56 -3.03 -13.80
N GLU A 26 17.20 -3.33 -15.05
CA GLU A 26 15.79 -3.50 -15.38
C GLU A 26 15.19 -4.70 -14.63
N LEU A 27 13.97 -4.52 -14.12
CA LEU A 27 13.18 -5.60 -13.52
C LEU A 27 12.69 -6.55 -14.61
N THR A 28 12.64 -7.85 -14.31
CA THR A 28 11.95 -8.80 -15.17
C THR A 28 10.44 -8.52 -15.17
N GLU A 29 9.71 -9.02 -16.15
CA GLU A 29 8.25 -8.84 -16.21
C GLU A 29 7.54 -9.41 -14.98
N GLU A 30 8.01 -10.55 -14.47
CA GLU A 30 7.51 -11.18 -13.24
C GLU A 30 7.77 -10.29 -12.00
N GLU A 31 8.94 -9.65 -11.94
CA GLU A 31 9.29 -8.70 -10.88
C GLU A 31 8.44 -7.43 -10.95
N LYS A 32 8.20 -6.89 -12.15
CA LYS A 32 7.31 -5.74 -12.38
C LYS A 32 5.88 -6.07 -11.97
N GLU A 33 5.36 -7.23 -12.36
CA GLU A 33 4.02 -7.68 -11.99
C GLU A 33 3.89 -7.85 -10.47
N LEU A 34 4.89 -8.48 -9.85
CA LEU A 34 4.95 -8.62 -8.39
C LEU A 34 4.99 -7.25 -7.71
N GLN A 35 5.84 -6.33 -8.17
CA GLN A 35 5.93 -4.98 -7.61
C GLN A 35 4.60 -4.24 -7.72
N GLY A 36 3.90 -4.38 -8.85
CA GLY A 36 2.57 -3.81 -9.08
C GLY A 36 1.53 -4.36 -8.10
N LYS A 37 1.46 -5.68 -7.93
CA LYS A 37 0.56 -6.35 -6.98
C LYS A 37 0.79 -5.87 -5.54
N LEU A 38 2.06 -5.82 -5.11
CA LEU A 38 2.43 -5.37 -3.78
C LEU A 38 2.06 -3.90 -3.53
N ARG A 39 2.35 -3.01 -4.50
CA ARG A 39 2.00 -1.58 -4.39
C ARG A 39 0.49 -1.36 -4.32
N LYS A 40 -0.28 -2.12 -5.10
CA LYS A 40 -1.76 -2.06 -5.06
C LYS A 40 -2.27 -2.45 -3.66
N ARG A 41 -1.80 -3.57 -3.12
CA ARG A 41 -2.17 -4.05 -1.77
C ARG A 41 -1.85 -3.00 -0.69
N TYR A 42 -0.67 -2.39 -0.75
CA TYR A 42 -0.29 -1.32 0.17
C TYR A 42 -1.24 -0.11 0.08
N ILE A 43 -1.50 0.37 -1.13
CA ILE A 43 -2.41 1.51 -1.36
C ILE A 43 -3.82 1.22 -0.85
N ASP A 44 -4.32 0.01 -1.08
CA ASP A 44 -5.66 -0.38 -0.63
C ASP A 44 -5.74 -0.45 0.91
N ASN A 45 -4.67 -0.90 1.57
CA ASN A 45 -4.56 -0.85 3.04
C ASN A 45 -4.56 0.61 3.55
N VAL A 46 -3.76 1.48 2.93
CA VAL A 46 -3.72 2.92 3.28
C VAL A 46 -5.09 3.57 3.10
N LYS A 47 -5.77 3.31 1.98
CA LYS A 47 -7.14 3.82 1.71
C LYS A 47 -8.14 3.33 2.77
N LYS A 48 -8.07 2.05 3.16
CA LYS A 48 -8.94 1.48 4.19
C LYS A 48 -8.73 2.18 5.54
N ASN A 49 -7.47 2.34 5.96
CA ASN A 49 -7.15 3.01 7.22
C ASN A 49 -7.58 4.47 7.21
N PHE A 50 -7.39 5.17 6.09
CA PHE A 50 -7.80 6.56 5.95
C PHE A 50 -9.33 6.74 6.02
N ARG A 51 -10.10 5.85 5.38
CA ARG A 51 -11.58 5.88 5.51
C ARG A 51 -12.03 5.69 6.95
N ALA A 52 -11.44 4.73 7.67
CA ALA A 52 -11.76 4.50 9.09
C ALA A 52 -11.41 5.73 9.95
N GLN A 53 -10.32 6.43 9.65
CA GLN A 53 -9.99 7.69 10.33
C GLN A 53 -11.01 8.78 10.04
N LEU A 54 -11.48 8.92 8.79
CA LEU A 54 -12.49 9.91 8.40
C LEU A 54 -13.85 9.66 9.06
N GLU A 55 -14.25 8.39 9.26
CA GLU A 55 -15.48 8.05 10.00
C GLU A 55 -15.46 8.55 11.45
N GLY A 56 -14.28 8.69 12.04
CA GLY A 56 -14.09 9.27 13.38
C GLY A 56 -14.00 10.79 13.42
N VAL A 57 -14.01 11.47 12.27
CA VAL A 57 -13.90 12.95 12.19
C VAL A 57 -15.29 13.56 12.04
N GLU A 58 -15.70 14.36 13.02
CA GLU A 58 -16.91 15.19 12.88
C GLU A 58 -16.60 16.54 12.21
N PRO A 59 -17.48 17.04 11.32
CA PRO A 59 -17.34 18.38 10.76
C PRO A 59 -17.41 19.45 11.86
N LYS A 60 -16.41 20.33 11.92
CA LYS A 60 -16.29 21.40 12.91
C LYS A 60 -17.49 22.38 12.93
N ASN A 61 -18.26 22.43 11.85
CA ASN A 61 -19.41 23.32 11.66
C ASN A 61 -20.75 22.58 11.60
N ARG A 62 -20.92 21.49 12.35
CA ARG A 62 -22.24 20.85 12.51
C ARG A 62 -23.17 21.86 13.19
N LYS A 63 -23.92 22.66 12.39
CA LYS A 63 -24.99 23.51 12.92
C LYS A 63 -25.95 22.60 13.67
N LYS A 64 -25.95 22.72 15.00
CA LYS A 64 -27.01 22.15 15.84
C LYS A 64 -28.29 22.86 15.44
N GLY A 65 -29.17 22.16 14.72
CA GLY A 65 -30.57 22.53 14.61
C GLY A 65 -31.26 22.33 15.95
#